data_AF-X0ZJA7-F1
#
_entry.id   AF-X0ZJA7-F1
#
_cell.length_a   1.000
_cell.length_b   1.000
_cell.length_c   1.000
_cell.angle_alpha   90.00
_cell.angle_beta   90.00
_cell.angle_gamma   90.00
#
_symmetry.space_group_name_H-M   'P 1'
#
loop_
_entity.id
_entity.type
_entity.pdbx_description
1 polymer ?
#
loop_
_entity_poly.entity_id
_entity_poly.type
_entity_poly.pdbx_seq_one_letter_code
_entity_poly.pdbx_strand_id
1 'polypeptide(L)'
;MPEAKTEITRLLSSTDLDKLDAQRPDLDRAYKVLAGKLSGYGDIWNYYDGDQPLMYTAERMRDLFQDLNMATFVENWCAVVIDAANDRISLSGITVKEDATSKLLEDIWAELDLGLEASDAHEAALVIGESYIIVWEDEDNKVQVFYNDPRLVHLFYEPANPKKKWYGAKWWVGGDNHVRITHSLLAPLPPLPPEVGWLCADPS
;
A
#
# COMPACT_ATOMS: atom_id res chain seq x y z
N MET A 1 20.16 22.53 24.50
CA MET A 1 19.23 22.66 23.35
C MET A 1 19.87 22.93 21.97
N PRO A 2 21.20 22.89 21.74
CA PRO A 2 21.75 22.79 20.38
C PRO A 2 21.89 21.33 19.87
N GLU A 3 22.10 20.35 20.77
CA GLU A 3 22.39 18.96 20.40
C GLU A 3 21.22 18.24 19.72
N ALA A 4 19.98 18.43 20.21
CA ALA A 4 18.80 17.84 19.57
C ALA A 4 18.57 18.34 18.13
N LYS A 5 19.00 19.57 17.81
CA LYS A 5 18.87 20.14 16.46
C LYS A 5 19.87 19.50 15.50
N THR A 6 21.09 19.21 15.98
CA THR A 6 22.14 18.52 15.23
C THR A 6 21.82 17.03 15.03
N GLU A 7 21.22 16.38 16.02
CA GLU A 7 20.75 14.98 15.93
C GLU A 7 19.66 14.82 14.85
N ILE A 8 18.68 15.75 14.82
CA ILE A 8 17.62 15.79 13.81
C ILE A 8 18.21 16.06 12.42
N THR A 9 19.17 16.98 12.29
CA THR A 9 19.85 17.22 11.00
C THR A 9 20.63 16.00 10.51
N ARG A 10 21.24 15.23 11.42
CA ARG A 10 21.97 13.99 11.10
C ARG A 10 21.05 12.83 10.73
N LEU A 11 19.91 12.71 11.41
CA LEU A 11 18.88 11.70 11.11
C LEU A 11 18.16 11.97 9.79
N LEU A 12 17.95 13.26 9.45
CA LEU A 12 17.42 13.66 8.15
C LEU A 12 18.44 13.49 7.01
N SER A 13 19.75 13.60 7.30
CA SER A 13 20.83 13.43 6.33
C SER A 13 21.32 11.98 6.16
N SER A 14 20.80 11.02 6.92
CA SER A 14 21.12 9.59 6.75
C SER A 14 20.03 8.83 6.01
N THR A 15 19.00 9.53 5.54
CA THR A 15 17.93 8.91 4.76
C THR A 15 18.48 8.53 3.39
N ASP A 16 18.15 7.34 2.88
CA ASP A 16 18.46 6.83 1.52
C ASP A 16 18.00 7.74 0.33
N LEU A 17 17.55 8.95 0.66
CA LEU A 17 17.18 10.06 -0.21
C LEU A 17 18.39 10.83 -0.78
N ASP A 18 19.61 10.60 -0.29
CA ASP A 18 20.81 11.30 -0.80
C ASP A 18 21.34 10.74 -2.13
N LYS A 19 20.82 9.59 -2.58
CA LYS A 19 21.11 9.00 -3.90
C LYS A 19 19.86 8.92 -4.76
N LEU A 20 19.04 9.97 -4.77
CA LEU A 20 17.93 10.05 -5.71
C LEU A 20 18.45 10.35 -7.11
N ASP A 21 17.85 9.72 -8.13
CA ASP A 21 18.14 10.06 -9.52
C ASP A 21 17.91 11.56 -9.74
N ALA A 22 18.90 12.25 -10.30
CA ALA A 22 18.85 13.68 -10.54
C ALA A 22 17.79 14.07 -11.59
N GLN A 23 17.42 13.14 -12.48
CA GLN A 23 16.43 13.40 -13.52
C GLN A 23 14.99 13.14 -13.05
N ARG A 24 14.77 12.12 -12.19
CA ARG A 24 13.44 11.71 -11.70
C ARG A 24 13.49 11.33 -10.21
N PRO A 25 13.67 12.32 -9.31
CA PRO A 25 13.85 12.06 -7.89
C PRO A 25 12.57 11.54 -7.21
N ASP A 26 11.41 11.84 -7.77
CA ASP A 26 10.09 11.36 -7.35
C ASP A 26 9.89 9.87 -7.64
N LEU A 27 10.29 9.43 -8.84
CA LEU A 27 10.21 8.02 -9.23
C LEU A 27 11.19 7.15 -8.45
N ASP A 28 12.44 7.59 -8.28
CA ASP A 28 13.43 6.82 -7.50
C ASP A 28 13.02 6.70 -6.03
N ARG A 29 12.43 7.77 -5.47
CA ARG A 29 11.85 7.72 -4.12
C ARG A 29 10.69 6.73 -4.05
N ALA A 30 9.79 6.75 -5.03
CA ALA A 30 8.68 5.81 -5.10
C ALA A 30 9.18 4.36 -5.16
N TYR A 31 10.15 4.08 -6.03
CA TYR A 31 10.75 2.76 -6.18
C TYR A 31 11.39 2.27 -4.87
N LYS A 32 12.24 3.09 -4.23
CA LYS A 32 12.91 2.71 -2.98
C LYS A 32 11.93 2.40 -1.86
N VAL A 33 10.86 3.20 -1.73
CA VAL A 33 9.86 2.96 -0.69
C VAL A 33 9.06 1.69 -0.96
N LEU A 34 8.61 1.48 -2.20
CA LEU A 34 7.88 0.26 -2.57
C LEU A 34 8.76 -0.99 -2.43
N ALA A 35 10.02 -0.93 -2.86
CA ALA A 35 10.98 -2.02 -2.69
C ALA A 35 11.27 -2.33 -1.22
N GLY A 36 11.40 -1.30 -0.37
CA GLY A 36 11.60 -1.45 1.07
C GLY A 36 10.38 -2.05 1.79
N LYS A 37 9.16 -1.80 1.29
CA LYS A 37 7.91 -2.35 1.84
C LYS A 37 7.74 -3.84 1.57
N LEU A 38 8.19 -4.32 0.41
CA LEU A 38 7.93 -5.70 -0.04
C LEU A 38 8.37 -6.77 0.95
N SER A 39 9.57 -6.66 1.51
CA SER A 39 10.08 -7.68 2.44
C SER A 39 9.29 -7.71 3.73
N GLY A 40 9.12 -6.55 4.37
CA GLY A 40 8.41 -6.44 5.65
C GLY A 40 6.94 -6.86 5.54
N TYR A 41 6.25 -6.43 4.48
CA TYR A 41 4.86 -6.85 4.25
C TYR A 41 4.77 -8.28 3.72
N GLY A 42 5.81 -8.73 2.99
CA GLY A 42 6.07 -10.13 2.65
C GLY A 42 5.87 -11.02 3.87
N ASP A 43 6.71 -10.77 4.87
CA ASP A 43 6.75 -11.56 6.10
C ASP A 43 5.42 -11.50 6.87
N ILE A 44 4.83 -10.32 7.04
CA ILE A 44 3.57 -10.16 7.82
C ILE A 44 2.42 -10.97 7.22
N TRP A 45 2.25 -10.93 5.90
CA TRP A 45 1.25 -11.77 5.22
C TRP A 45 1.60 -13.25 5.28
N ASN A 46 2.87 -13.64 5.21
CA ASN A 46 3.22 -15.05 5.38
C ASN A 46 2.79 -15.57 6.76
N TYR A 47 2.88 -14.74 7.81
CA TYR A 47 2.30 -15.07 9.12
C TYR A 47 0.76 -15.16 9.10
N TYR A 48 0.08 -14.35 8.29
CA TYR A 48 -1.36 -14.44 8.11
C TYR A 48 -1.77 -15.70 7.33
N ASP A 49 -1.04 -16.07 6.27
CA ASP A 49 -1.31 -17.25 5.44
C ASP A 49 -0.92 -18.57 6.12
N GLY A 50 -0.12 -18.51 7.20
CA GLY A 50 0.40 -19.70 7.86
C GLY A 50 1.72 -20.22 7.27
N ASP A 51 2.38 -19.47 6.40
CA ASP A 51 3.70 -19.79 5.85
C ASP A 51 4.82 -19.11 6.65
N GLN A 52 4.67 -19.03 7.98
CA GLN A 52 5.71 -18.48 8.83
C GLN A 52 6.90 -19.44 8.98
N PRO A 53 8.13 -18.92 9.05
CA PRO A 53 9.30 -19.74 9.30
C PRO A 53 9.20 -20.43 10.66
N LEU A 54 9.42 -21.75 10.68
CA LEU A 54 9.41 -22.54 11.92
C LEU A 54 10.52 -22.09 12.86
N MET A 55 10.12 -21.65 14.06
CA MET A 55 11.04 -21.34 15.14
C MET A 55 11.30 -22.60 15.98
N TYR A 56 12.46 -23.22 15.75
CA TYR A 56 12.93 -24.33 16.59
C TYR A 56 13.61 -23.78 17.84
N THR A 57 13.13 -24.17 19.02
CA THR A 57 13.73 -23.81 20.32
C THR A 57 15.13 -24.43 20.52
N ALA A 58 15.40 -25.56 19.87
CA ALA A 58 16.68 -26.27 19.95
C ALA A 58 17.29 -26.46 18.56
N GLU A 59 18.57 -26.12 18.42
CA GLU A 59 19.35 -26.25 17.17
C GLU A 59 19.38 -27.69 16.67
N ARG A 60 19.54 -28.67 17.57
CA ARG A 60 19.50 -30.10 17.24
C ARG A 60 18.16 -30.57 16.64
N MET A 61 17.05 -29.93 17.01
CA MET A 61 15.75 -30.26 16.41
C MET A 61 15.66 -29.70 14.99
N ARG A 62 16.22 -28.51 14.74
CA ARG A 62 16.32 -27.94 13.39
C ARG A 62 17.06 -28.89 12.44
N ASP A 63 18.20 -29.45 12.86
CA ASP A 63 18.99 -30.35 12.02
C ASP A 63 18.27 -31.68 11.75
N LEU A 64 17.57 -32.25 12.75
CA LEU A 64 16.80 -33.48 12.59
C LEU A 64 15.57 -33.32 11.70
N PHE A 65 14.98 -32.12 11.66
CA PHE A 65 13.79 -31.83 10.84
C PHE A 65 14.12 -31.15 9.50
N GLN A 66 15.37 -30.74 9.25
CA GLN A 66 15.81 -30.27 7.92
C GLN A 66 15.73 -31.38 6.86
N ASP A 67 16.05 -32.62 7.23
CA ASP A 67 16.00 -33.77 6.31
C ASP A 67 14.56 -34.26 6.09
N LEU A 68 13.65 -33.95 7.03
CA LEU A 68 12.25 -34.31 6.99
C LEU A 68 11.43 -33.11 6.51
N ASN A 69 11.47 -32.85 5.19
CA ASN A 69 10.60 -31.89 4.47
C ASN A 69 9.07 -32.18 4.60
N MET A 70 8.62 -32.91 5.63
CA MET A 70 7.29 -33.50 5.75
C MET A 70 6.56 -33.20 7.07
N ALA A 71 7.17 -32.48 8.02
CA ALA A 71 6.54 -32.21 9.33
C ALA A 71 6.42 -30.71 9.63
N THR A 72 5.79 -29.95 8.75
CA THR A 72 5.33 -28.59 9.05
C THR A 72 4.08 -28.66 9.91
N PHE A 73 4.25 -28.68 11.24
CA PHE A 73 3.14 -28.42 12.17
C PHE A 73 2.95 -26.90 12.25
N VAL A 74 2.16 -26.36 11.34
CA VAL A 74 1.75 -24.96 11.38
C VAL A 74 0.34 -24.90 11.95
N GLU A 75 0.20 -24.32 13.14
CA GLU A 75 -1.09 -23.86 13.65
C GLU A 75 -1.22 -22.37 13.39
N ASN A 76 -2.00 -22.01 12.36
CA ASN A 76 -2.24 -20.62 12.01
C ASN A 76 -3.36 -20.03 12.89
N TRP A 77 -2.97 -19.47 14.04
CA TRP A 77 -3.87 -18.71 14.90
C TRP A 77 -3.99 -17.24 14.48
N CYS A 78 -3.07 -16.74 13.66
CA CYS A 78 -3.06 -15.33 13.21
C CYS A 78 -4.28 -15.04 12.34
N ALA A 79 -4.55 -15.87 11.33
CA ALA A 79 -5.73 -15.73 10.48
C ALA A 79 -7.02 -15.69 11.29
N VAL A 80 -7.21 -16.66 12.20
CA VAL A 80 -8.43 -16.77 13.01
C VAL A 80 -8.73 -15.51 13.82
N VAL A 81 -7.70 -14.87 14.39
CA VAL A 81 -7.89 -13.62 15.16
C VAL A 81 -8.26 -12.45 14.25
N ILE A 82 -7.64 -12.37 13.07
CA ILE A 82 -7.87 -11.30 12.10
C ILE A 82 -9.26 -11.46 11.47
N ASP A 83 -9.62 -12.66 11.02
CA ASP A 83 -10.92 -12.97 10.45
C ASP A 83 -12.05 -12.67 11.44
N ALA A 84 -11.89 -13.09 12.70
CA ALA A 84 -12.87 -12.81 13.74
C ALA A 84 -13.01 -11.30 14.05
N ALA A 85 -11.96 -10.51 13.81
CA ALA A 85 -12.03 -9.06 13.92
C ALA A 85 -12.68 -8.44 12.67
N ASN A 86 -12.35 -8.94 11.47
CA ASN A 86 -12.90 -8.48 10.21
C ASN A 86 -14.42 -8.74 10.13
N ASP A 87 -14.86 -9.93 10.51
CA ASP A 87 -16.28 -10.33 10.57
C ASP A 87 -17.13 -9.42 11.48
N ARG A 88 -16.51 -8.79 12.49
CA ARG A 88 -17.18 -7.83 13.37
C ARG A 88 -17.31 -6.45 12.76
N ILE A 89 -16.48 -6.11 11.77
CA ILE A 89 -16.49 -4.84 11.07
C ILE A 89 -17.46 -4.99 9.88
N SER A 90 -18.73 -4.73 10.11
CA SER A 90 -19.73 -4.65 9.03
C SER A 90 -20.12 -3.20 8.77
N LEU A 91 -19.92 -2.73 7.52
CA LEU A 91 -20.47 -1.47 7.05
C LEU A 91 -21.95 -1.68 6.72
N SER A 92 -22.83 -1.14 7.55
CA SER A 92 -24.29 -1.22 7.36
C SER A 92 -24.84 -0.21 6.35
N GLY A 93 -23.98 0.57 5.68
CA GLY A 93 -24.35 1.62 4.73
C GLY A 93 -24.04 3.04 5.24
N ILE A 94 -24.24 4.03 4.35
CA ILE A 94 -24.00 5.44 4.63
C ILE A 94 -25.36 6.15 4.76
N THR A 95 -25.66 6.71 5.92
CA THR A 95 -26.89 7.49 6.13
C THR A 95 -26.61 8.98 6.11
N VAL A 96 -27.37 9.71 5.30
CA VAL A 96 -27.35 11.18 5.25
C VAL A 96 -28.69 11.71 5.76
N LYS A 97 -28.73 12.94 6.30
CA LYS A 97 -29.97 13.58 6.79
C LYS A 97 -31.08 13.73 5.73
N GLU A 98 -30.74 13.61 4.45
CA GLU A 98 -31.66 13.72 3.33
C GLU A 98 -31.90 12.33 2.71
N ASP A 99 -33.16 11.91 2.69
CA ASP A 99 -33.56 10.56 2.27
C ASP A 99 -33.28 10.31 0.78
N ALA A 100 -33.36 11.34 -0.06
CA ALA A 100 -33.08 11.23 -1.50
C ALA A 100 -31.60 10.95 -1.77
N THR A 101 -30.70 11.63 -1.05
CA THR A 101 -29.25 11.41 -1.16
C THR A 101 -28.84 10.06 -0.60
N SER A 102 -29.50 9.59 0.47
CA SER A 102 -29.21 8.28 1.07
C SER A 102 -29.48 7.14 0.09
N LYS A 103 -30.60 7.19 -0.66
CA LYS A 103 -30.91 6.18 -1.69
C LYS A 103 -29.90 6.17 -2.83
N LEU A 104 -29.48 7.34 -3.31
CA LEU A 104 -28.46 7.43 -4.36
C LEU A 104 -27.12 6.84 -3.91
N LEU A 105 -26.74 7.02 -2.65
CA LEU A 105 -25.52 6.44 -2.09
C LEU A 105 -25.64 4.91 -1.93
N GLU A 106 -26.81 4.41 -1.53
CA GLU A 106 -27.09 2.97 -1.49
C GLU A 106 -27.01 2.35 -2.89
N ASP A 107 -27.56 3.02 -3.90
CA ASP A 107 -27.52 2.58 -5.30
C ASP A 107 -26.06 2.51 -5.80
N ILE A 108 -25.24 3.54 -5.54
CA ILE A 108 -23.81 3.54 -5.90
C ILE A 108 -23.05 2.46 -5.14
N TRP A 109 -23.37 2.25 -3.86
CA TRP A 109 -22.73 1.25 -3.02
C TRP A 109 -22.97 -0.17 -3.55
N ALA A 110 -24.21 -0.43 -4.00
CA ALA A 110 -24.58 -1.70 -4.61
C ALA A 110 -24.05 -1.87 -6.04
N GLU A 111 -24.02 -0.79 -6.84
CA GLU A 111 -23.52 -0.83 -8.22
C GLU A 111 -22.01 -1.13 -8.28
N LEU A 112 -21.25 -0.57 -7.34
CA LEU A 112 -19.79 -0.70 -7.27
C LEU A 112 -19.32 -1.84 -6.38
N ASP A 113 -20.23 -2.67 -5.84
CA ASP A 113 -19.93 -3.77 -4.91
C ASP A 113 -18.97 -3.37 -3.76
N LEU A 114 -19.13 -2.14 -3.25
CA LEU A 114 -18.22 -1.57 -2.24
C LEU A 114 -18.17 -2.36 -0.94
N GLY A 115 -19.18 -3.20 -0.67
CA GLY A 115 -19.18 -4.11 0.45
C GLY A 115 -18.05 -5.15 0.39
N LEU A 116 -17.78 -5.70 -0.80
CA LEU A 116 -16.70 -6.67 -1.00
C LEU A 116 -15.34 -5.97 -0.88
N GLU A 117 -15.18 -4.87 -1.61
CA GLU A 117 -13.95 -4.07 -1.60
C GLU A 117 -13.60 -3.54 -0.20
N ALA A 118 -14.61 -3.20 0.61
CA ALA A 118 -14.40 -2.78 1.99
C ALA A 118 -13.92 -3.92 2.90
N SER A 119 -14.42 -5.15 2.70
CA SER A 119 -13.98 -6.32 3.47
C SER A 119 -12.50 -6.60 3.24
N ASP A 120 -12.07 -6.61 1.97
CA ASP A 120 -10.67 -6.84 1.60
C ASP A 120 -9.78 -5.70 2.09
N ALA A 121 -10.28 -4.46 2.01
CA ALA A 121 -9.56 -3.30 2.51
C ALA A 121 -9.37 -3.35 4.03
N HIS A 122 -10.35 -3.81 4.80
CA HIS A 122 -10.23 -3.97 6.24
C HIS A 122 -9.30 -5.12 6.62
N GLU A 123 -9.35 -6.24 5.92
CA GLU A 123 -8.41 -7.35 6.10
C GLU A 123 -6.96 -6.87 5.96
N ALA A 124 -6.64 -6.19 4.86
CA ALA A 124 -5.32 -5.64 4.62
C ALA A 124 -4.89 -4.63 5.71
N ALA A 125 -5.83 -3.80 6.17
CA ALA A 125 -5.58 -2.85 7.25
C ALA A 125 -5.33 -3.54 8.60
N LEU A 126 -5.98 -4.67 8.88
CA LEU A 126 -5.77 -5.46 10.10
C LEU A 126 -4.46 -6.26 10.06
N VAL A 127 -4.08 -6.78 8.89
CA VAL A 127 -2.84 -7.54 8.68
C VAL A 127 -1.63 -6.60 8.69
N ILE A 128 -1.59 -5.61 7.80
CA ILE A 128 -0.41 -4.77 7.55
C ILE A 128 -0.46 -3.44 8.33
N GLY A 129 -1.65 -2.94 8.66
CA GLY A 129 -1.83 -1.61 9.24
C GLY A 129 -2.06 -0.50 8.21
N GLU A 130 -2.11 -0.82 6.92
CA GLU A 130 -2.48 0.11 5.86
C GLU A 130 -3.30 -0.60 4.77
N SER A 131 -4.13 0.17 4.09
CA SER A 131 -4.98 -0.29 2.98
C SER A 131 -5.24 0.86 2.01
N TYR A 132 -5.33 0.56 0.72
CA TYR A 132 -5.54 1.55 -0.32
C TYR A 132 -6.70 1.16 -1.21
N ILE A 133 -7.62 2.10 -1.39
CA ILE A 133 -8.71 2.02 -2.37
C ILE A 133 -8.43 3.10 -3.42
N ILE A 134 -8.42 2.69 -4.68
CA ILE A 134 -8.25 3.60 -5.82
C ILE A 134 -9.58 3.72 -6.53
N VAL A 135 -10.01 4.97 -6.73
CA VAL A 135 -11.18 5.32 -7.52
C VAL A 135 -10.69 5.86 -8.85
N TRP A 136 -11.19 5.31 -9.94
CA TRP A 136 -10.82 5.69 -11.30
C TRP A 136 -12.03 5.63 -12.23
N GLU A 137 -12.01 6.38 -13.34
CA GLU A 137 -13.06 6.36 -14.35
C GLU A 137 -12.60 5.51 -15.55
N ASP A 138 -13.40 4.50 -15.91
CA ASP A 138 -13.13 3.65 -17.07
C ASP A 138 -13.32 4.42 -18.39
N GLU A 139 -12.92 3.80 -19.52
CA GLU A 139 -13.05 4.38 -20.87
C GLU A 139 -14.49 4.79 -21.22
N ASP A 140 -15.49 4.15 -20.59
CA ASP A 140 -16.92 4.45 -20.72
C ASP A 140 -17.43 5.54 -19.77
N ASN A 141 -16.56 6.29 -19.07
CA ASN A 141 -16.87 7.25 -18.00
C ASN A 141 -17.66 6.63 -16.83
N LYS A 142 -17.48 5.32 -16.59
CA LYS A 142 -18.03 4.65 -15.42
C LYS A 142 -17.01 4.69 -14.30
N VAL A 143 -17.44 5.12 -13.11
CA VAL A 143 -16.61 5.09 -11.92
C VAL A 143 -16.36 3.63 -11.55
N GLN A 144 -15.11 3.29 -11.29
CA GLN A 144 -14.70 2.00 -10.76
C GLN A 144 -13.91 2.23 -9.48
N VAL A 145 -14.09 1.32 -8.53
CA VAL A 145 -13.45 1.36 -7.22
C VAL A 145 -12.84 -0.01 -6.98
N PHE A 146 -11.54 -0.04 -6.74
CA PHE A 146 -10.84 -1.27 -6.47
C PHE A 146 -9.94 -1.13 -5.25
N TYR A 147 -9.98 -2.14 -4.40
CA TYR A 147 -8.96 -2.42 -3.42
C TYR A 147 -7.63 -2.71 -4.13
N ASN A 148 -6.56 -2.21 -3.54
CA ASN A 148 -5.21 -2.44 -4.01
C ASN A 148 -4.35 -2.92 -2.85
N ASP A 149 -3.59 -4.00 -3.09
CA ASP A 149 -2.63 -4.52 -2.13
C ASP A 149 -1.67 -3.39 -1.68
N PRO A 150 -1.50 -3.17 -0.37
CA PRO A 150 -0.59 -2.15 0.17
C PRO A 150 0.88 -2.35 -0.21
N ARG A 151 1.28 -3.55 -0.59
CA ARG A 151 2.60 -3.84 -1.17
C ARG A 151 2.80 -3.18 -2.52
N LEU A 152 1.70 -2.90 -3.23
CA LEU A 152 1.72 -2.35 -4.58
C LEU A 152 1.59 -0.84 -4.63
N VAL A 153 1.15 -0.21 -3.54
CA VAL A 153 0.76 1.20 -3.52
C VAL A 153 1.40 1.92 -2.34
N HIS A 154 1.81 3.16 -2.56
CA HIS A 154 2.18 4.05 -1.48
C HIS A 154 1.78 5.49 -1.77
N LEU A 155 1.28 6.18 -0.73
CA LEU A 155 0.89 7.57 -0.79
C LEU A 155 1.93 8.45 -0.10
N PHE A 156 2.47 9.41 -0.84
CA PHE A 156 3.39 10.41 -0.31
C PHE A 156 2.63 11.65 0.14
N TYR A 157 3.03 12.17 1.29
CA TYR A 157 2.50 13.40 1.86
C TYR A 157 3.49 14.55 1.70
N GLU A 158 2.98 15.78 1.71
CA GLU A 158 3.80 16.98 1.64
C GLU A 158 4.65 17.10 2.93
N PRO A 159 5.99 17.22 2.84
CA PRO A 159 6.85 17.31 4.04
C PRO A 159 6.50 18.49 4.96
N ALA A 160 6.04 19.60 4.38
CA ALA A 160 5.63 20.79 5.13
C ALA A 160 4.23 20.66 5.75
N ASN A 161 3.37 19.81 5.19
CA ASN A 161 2.01 19.61 5.68
C ASN A 161 1.59 18.14 5.54
N PRO A 162 1.73 17.34 6.61
CA PRO A 162 1.37 15.92 6.61
C PRO A 162 -0.10 15.62 6.29
N LYS A 163 -0.99 16.63 6.30
CA LYS A 163 -2.40 16.46 5.92
C LYS A 163 -2.62 16.55 4.41
N LYS A 164 -1.65 17.08 3.66
CA LYS A 164 -1.75 17.24 2.20
C LYS A 164 -1.08 16.06 1.51
N LYS A 165 -1.85 15.39 0.66
CA LYS A 165 -1.37 14.33 -0.21
C LYS A 165 -0.59 14.98 -1.35
N TRP A 166 0.64 14.52 -1.60
CA TRP A 166 1.51 15.08 -2.62
C TRP A 166 1.39 14.28 -3.93
N TYR A 167 1.70 12.99 -3.88
CA TYR A 167 1.51 12.07 -5.00
C TYR A 167 1.32 10.64 -4.50
N GLY A 168 0.59 9.83 -5.27
CA GLY A 168 0.52 8.39 -5.06
C GLY A 168 1.40 7.68 -6.07
N ALA A 169 2.04 6.58 -5.65
CA ALA A 169 2.73 5.66 -6.52
C ALA A 169 2.08 4.29 -6.45
N LYS A 170 1.84 3.69 -7.63
CA LYS A 170 1.41 2.30 -7.78
C LYS A 170 2.34 1.60 -8.74
N TRP A 171 2.74 0.38 -8.40
CA TRP A 171 3.42 -0.50 -9.33
C TRP A 171 2.62 -1.78 -9.59
N TRP A 172 2.85 -2.39 -10.74
CA TRP A 172 2.24 -3.67 -11.10
C TRP A 172 3.14 -4.40 -12.08
N VAL A 173 2.99 -5.72 -12.14
CA VAL A 173 3.68 -6.54 -13.13
C VAL A 173 2.81 -6.60 -14.38
N GLY A 174 3.33 -6.13 -15.51
CA GLY A 174 2.68 -6.27 -16.80
C GLY A 174 2.74 -7.71 -17.31
N GLY A 175 1.87 -8.06 -18.27
CA GLY A 175 1.90 -9.39 -18.93
C GLY A 175 3.21 -9.68 -19.68
N ASP A 176 4.06 -8.67 -19.85
CA ASP A 176 5.43 -8.74 -20.38
C ASP A 176 6.48 -9.07 -19.30
N ASN A 177 6.07 -9.40 -18.07
CA ASN A 177 6.93 -9.63 -16.91
C ASN A 177 7.81 -8.42 -16.54
N HIS A 178 7.44 -7.22 -16.99
CA HIS A 178 8.09 -5.98 -16.61
C HIS A 178 7.30 -5.32 -15.48
N VAL A 179 8.01 -4.75 -14.50
CA VAL A 179 7.41 -3.94 -13.45
C VAL A 179 7.17 -2.54 -14.00
N ARG A 180 5.92 -2.10 -13.99
CA ARG A 180 5.51 -0.74 -14.37
C ARG A 180 5.19 0.05 -13.12
N ILE A 181 5.56 1.32 -13.10
CA ILE A 181 5.27 2.24 -11.98
C ILE A 181 4.56 3.46 -12.55
N THR A 182 3.41 3.79 -11.97
CA THR A 182 2.75 5.07 -12.17
C THR A 182 2.87 5.88 -10.90
N HIS A 183 3.29 7.13 -11.04
CA HIS A 183 3.10 8.14 -10.03
C HIS A 183 2.10 9.18 -10.55
N SER A 184 1.10 9.53 -9.75
CA SER A 184 0.12 10.56 -10.09
C SER A 184 0.09 11.63 -9.02
N LEU A 185 0.18 12.89 -9.45
CA LEU A 185 0.06 14.05 -8.58
C LEU A 185 -1.41 14.21 -8.19
N LEU A 186 -1.70 14.18 -6.90
CA LEU A 186 -3.07 14.22 -6.40
C LEU A 186 -3.65 15.65 -6.30
N ALA A 187 -2.93 16.65 -6.82
CA ALA A 187 -3.31 18.07 -6.81
C ALA A 187 -2.82 18.77 -8.10
N PRO A 188 -3.53 19.81 -8.58
CA PRO A 188 -3.00 20.68 -9.61
C PRO A 188 -1.73 21.35 -9.05
N LEU A 189 -0.61 21.04 -9.69
CA LEU A 189 0.68 21.65 -9.42
C LEU A 189 0.53 23.18 -9.41
N PRO A 190 1.00 23.92 -8.38
CA PRO A 190 1.24 25.35 -8.60
C PRO A 190 2.20 25.47 -9.80
N PRO A 191 1.96 26.41 -10.74
CA PRO A 191 2.73 26.47 -11.97
C PRO A 191 4.23 26.52 -11.65
N LEU A 192 4.97 25.50 -12.07
CA LEU A 192 6.42 25.49 -11.99
C LEU A 192 6.96 26.69 -12.80
N PRO A 193 8.07 27.30 -12.37
CA PRO A 193 8.74 28.31 -13.17
C PRO A 193 9.07 27.75 -14.57
N PRO A 194 9.12 28.61 -15.61
CA PRO A 194 8.97 28.22 -17.02
C PRO A 194 10.17 27.48 -17.66
N GLU A 195 10.97 26.72 -16.91
CA GLU A 195 12.22 26.13 -17.39
C GLU A 195 12.31 24.60 -17.40
N VAL A 196 11.22 23.86 -17.13
CA VAL A 196 11.26 22.38 -17.23
C VAL A 196 10.30 21.90 -18.32
N GLY A 197 10.88 21.61 -19.48
CA GLY A 197 10.19 21.13 -20.67
C GLY A 197 9.54 19.77 -20.48
N TRP A 198 8.37 19.61 -21.07
CA TRP A 198 7.61 18.38 -21.22
C TRP A 198 8.43 17.33 -21.98
N LEU A 199 8.58 16.13 -21.41
CA LEU A 199 9.02 14.97 -22.17
C LEU A 199 8.05 13.80 -21.90
N CYS A 200 7.01 13.71 -22.73
CA CYS A 200 6.33 12.45 -22.97
C CYS A 200 7.33 11.53 -23.68
N ALA A 201 7.66 10.40 -23.07
CA ALA A 201 8.38 9.34 -23.76
C ALA A 201 7.34 8.53 -24.54
N ASP A 202 7.13 8.90 -25.80
CA ASP A 202 6.57 7.97 -26.78
C ASP A 202 7.63 6.92 -27.14
N PRO A 203 7.23 5.65 -27.34
CA PRO A 203 8.14 4.59 -27.75
C PRO A 203 8.41 4.71 -29.26
N SER A 204 9.68 4.77 -29.62
CA SER A 204 10.19 4.43 -30.96
C SER A 204 11.21 3.31 -30.83
#